data_AF-A0A952E8Q7-F1
#
_entry.id   AF-A0A952E8Q7-F1
#
_cell.length_a   1.000
_cell.length_b   1.000
_cell.length_c   1.000
_cell.angle_alpha   90.00
_cell.angle_beta   90.00
_cell.angle_gamma   90.00
#
_symmetry.space_group_name_H-M   'P 1'
#
loop_
_entity.id
_entity.type
_entity.pdbx_description
1 polymer ?
#
loop_
_entity_poly.entity_id
_entity_poly.type
_entity_poly.pdbx_seq_one_letter_code
_entity_poly.pdbx_strand_id
1 'polypeptide(L)'
;MHSNLISPHGDKLINLVVDEKRSEQLKGLSRDWPSWDLTARQICDLELLANGGFSPLDGFLCRNDYESVCEKMRLANETLWPIPIMLDVAEELAKNLGEGSMLALRDAEGIMLAALNVEQIWQSDLMHEAQQVFGTTNPEHPGVEYLQHSTNPWYVGGKLEVLQLPHHYDFVEFRLTPAQLREKFTTFGWHCAIAFQTRNPMHRAHQEITFRAAKEIEANLLIHPVVGMTKPGDVDHYTRVRCYMSILKHYPHHTAMMSLLPLAMRMGGPREAVWHAIIRKNYGCTHLIVGRDHAGPGSDSSGKPFYGPYEAQELLQSHEQELGMKMVPFKMMAYVANMDKYIPIDEVPEGADVKTLSGTELRDRLATGREIPTWFSFPDVAKELRCTYPPRSKQGFTVFFTGLPSSGKSTIANVMMVKLLESGGRPVTLLDGDLVRKNLSSELTFSKEHRDLNIQRIGFVASEITKNGGIALCAPIAPYDSVRKQVRQLIKSSGGFILVHVSTPVEVCEQRDRKGLYAKARAGIIKEFTGISDPYEEPKDADLALDTTSSSPEECVQAVILHLEKEGYIGPID
;
A
#
# COMPACT_ATOMS: atom_id res chain seq x y z
N MET A 1 -19.94 12.73 -36.24
CA MET A 1 -18.98 13.77 -35.84
C MET A 1 -17.66 13.08 -35.58
N HIS A 2 -16.59 13.42 -36.30
CA HIS A 2 -15.27 12.87 -35.98
C HIS A 2 -14.85 13.39 -34.60
N SER A 3 -14.54 12.49 -33.67
CA SER A 3 -14.00 12.84 -32.36
C SER A 3 -12.65 13.51 -32.54
N ASN A 4 -12.50 14.78 -32.12
CA ASN A 4 -11.24 15.51 -32.13
C ASN A 4 -10.26 15.05 -31.02
N LEU A 5 -10.58 14.00 -30.27
CA LEU A 5 -9.72 13.43 -29.24
C LEU A 5 -8.72 12.43 -29.84
N ILE A 6 -7.58 12.27 -29.18
CA ILE A 6 -6.56 11.26 -29.50
C ILE A 6 -7.18 9.86 -29.63
N SER A 7 -6.81 9.12 -30.69
CA SER A 7 -7.25 7.74 -30.87
C SER A 7 -6.80 6.86 -29.71
N PRO A 8 -7.62 5.88 -29.28
CA PRO A 8 -7.19 4.84 -28.34
C PRO A 8 -5.95 4.09 -28.86
N HIS A 9 -5.20 3.47 -27.97
CA HIS A 9 -4.07 2.62 -28.34
C HIS A 9 -4.57 1.36 -29.06
N GLY A 10 -4.01 1.05 -30.23
CA GLY A 10 -4.56 0.06 -31.16
C GLY A 10 -5.83 0.51 -31.90
N ASP A 11 -6.06 1.82 -32.01
CA ASP A 11 -7.11 2.50 -32.80
C ASP A 11 -8.57 2.25 -32.39
N LYS A 12 -8.81 1.34 -31.45
CA LYS A 12 -10.14 1.01 -30.94
C LYS A 12 -10.11 0.96 -29.42
N LEU A 13 -11.08 1.64 -28.79
CA LEU A 13 -11.32 1.49 -27.36
C LEU A 13 -12.04 0.16 -27.15
N ILE A 14 -11.39 -0.78 -26.47
CA ILE A 14 -11.95 -2.07 -26.14
C ILE A 14 -12.97 -1.90 -25.02
N ASN A 15 -14.12 -2.57 -25.12
CA ASN A 15 -15.10 -2.67 -24.06
C ASN A 15 -15.51 -4.14 -23.99
N LEU A 16 -15.17 -4.80 -22.88
CA LEU A 16 -15.43 -6.23 -22.68
C LEU A 16 -16.70 -6.47 -21.88
N VAL A 17 -17.39 -5.41 -21.44
CA VAL A 17 -18.65 -5.52 -20.73
C VAL A 17 -19.72 -6.00 -21.70
N VAL A 18 -20.26 -7.18 -21.43
CA VAL A 18 -21.32 -7.80 -22.24
C VAL A 18 -22.67 -7.18 -21.93
N ASP A 19 -23.63 -7.36 -22.85
CA ASP A 19 -25.01 -6.94 -22.60
C ASP A 19 -25.69 -7.79 -21.49
N GLU A 20 -26.80 -7.27 -20.96
CA GLU A 20 -27.53 -7.90 -19.86
C GLU A 20 -27.98 -9.33 -20.18
N LYS A 21 -28.41 -9.58 -21.43
CA LYS A 21 -28.84 -10.90 -21.90
C LYS A 21 -27.68 -11.90 -21.88
N ARG A 22 -26.51 -11.51 -22.36
CA ARG A 22 -25.30 -12.35 -22.34
C ARG A 22 -24.80 -12.55 -20.91
N SER A 23 -24.88 -11.53 -20.06
CA SER A 23 -24.54 -11.62 -18.63
C SER A 23 -25.39 -12.68 -17.92
N GLU A 24 -26.72 -12.68 -18.12
CA GLU A 24 -27.62 -13.69 -17.57
C GLU A 24 -27.31 -15.11 -18.10
N GLN A 25 -27.00 -15.23 -19.39
CA GLN A 25 -26.60 -16.51 -19.97
C GLN A 25 -25.32 -17.06 -19.33
N LEU A 26 -24.28 -16.22 -19.19
CA LEU A 26 -23.02 -16.61 -18.55
C LEU A 26 -23.26 -17.06 -17.11
N LYS A 27 -24.07 -16.32 -16.32
CA LYS A 27 -24.46 -16.72 -14.96
C LYS A 27 -25.19 -18.06 -14.91
N GLY A 28 -26.02 -18.35 -15.92
CA GLY A 28 -26.73 -19.62 -16.04
C GLY A 28 -25.80 -20.79 -16.35
N LEU A 29 -24.84 -20.58 -17.24
CA LEU A 29 -23.86 -21.59 -17.66
C LEU A 29 -22.77 -21.85 -16.61
N SER A 30 -22.43 -20.85 -15.80
CA SER A 30 -21.29 -20.89 -14.87
C SER A 30 -21.48 -21.73 -13.62
N ARG A 31 -22.60 -22.47 -13.48
CA ARG A 31 -22.90 -23.24 -12.27
C ARG A 31 -21.86 -24.32 -11.96
N ASP A 32 -21.36 -24.96 -13.02
CA ASP A 32 -20.42 -26.08 -12.94
C ASP A 32 -19.01 -25.70 -13.41
N TRP A 33 -18.74 -24.40 -13.63
CA TRP A 33 -17.42 -23.95 -14.04
C TRP A 33 -16.47 -23.94 -12.85
N PRO A 34 -15.17 -24.25 -13.06
CA PRO A 34 -14.16 -23.88 -12.10
C PRO A 34 -14.21 -22.37 -11.86
N SER A 35 -13.88 -21.93 -10.65
CA SER A 35 -13.84 -20.51 -10.29
C SER A 35 -12.54 -20.12 -9.63
N TRP A 36 -12.20 -18.85 -9.80
CA TRP A 36 -11.07 -18.21 -9.16
C TRP A 36 -11.52 -16.89 -8.52
N ASP A 37 -11.23 -16.74 -7.24
CA ASP A 37 -11.44 -15.50 -6.51
C ASP A 37 -10.23 -14.60 -6.77
N LEU A 38 -10.49 -13.46 -7.41
CA LEU A 38 -9.45 -12.56 -7.88
C LEU A 38 -8.76 -11.88 -6.70
N THR A 39 -7.43 -11.77 -6.80
CA THR A 39 -6.65 -10.95 -5.86
C THR A 39 -6.95 -9.46 -6.08
N ALA A 40 -6.60 -8.62 -5.10
CA ALA A 40 -6.79 -7.17 -5.21
C ALA A 40 -6.09 -6.56 -6.46
N ARG A 41 -4.93 -7.12 -6.87
CA ARG A 41 -4.23 -6.72 -8.10
C ARG A 41 -5.02 -7.11 -9.34
N GLN A 42 -5.50 -8.36 -9.37
CA GLN A 42 -6.26 -8.90 -10.51
C GLN A 42 -7.62 -8.20 -10.67
N ILE A 43 -8.25 -7.74 -9.59
CA ILE A 43 -9.45 -6.90 -9.64
C ILE A 43 -9.17 -5.56 -10.35
N CYS A 44 -8.08 -4.89 -10.00
CA CYS A 44 -7.67 -3.64 -10.66
C CYS A 44 -7.40 -3.86 -12.16
N ASP A 45 -6.70 -4.95 -12.49
CA ASP A 45 -6.36 -5.28 -13.87
C ASP A 45 -7.61 -5.65 -14.67
N LEU A 46 -8.51 -6.47 -14.11
CA LEU A 46 -9.79 -6.82 -14.72
C LEU A 46 -10.61 -5.57 -15.03
N GLU A 47 -10.68 -4.61 -14.10
CA GLU A 47 -11.44 -3.37 -14.31
C GLU A 47 -10.91 -2.58 -15.52
N LEU A 48 -9.59 -2.47 -15.67
CA LEU A 48 -8.96 -1.74 -16.77
C LEU A 48 -8.96 -2.52 -18.09
N LEU A 49 -8.92 -3.85 -18.07
CA LEU A 49 -9.23 -4.68 -19.23
C LEU A 49 -10.68 -4.47 -19.67
N ALA A 50 -11.62 -4.54 -18.72
CA ALA A 50 -13.04 -4.47 -18.98
C ALA A 50 -13.48 -3.14 -19.61
N ASN A 51 -13.01 -2.03 -19.05
CA ASN A 51 -13.45 -0.68 -19.42
C ASN A 51 -12.64 -0.05 -20.57
N GLY A 52 -11.63 -0.74 -21.09
CA GLY A 52 -10.78 -0.26 -22.20
C GLY A 52 -9.58 0.55 -21.78
N GLY A 53 -9.33 0.73 -20.48
CA GLY A 53 -8.12 1.39 -19.96
C GLY A 53 -6.84 0.72 -20.47
N PHE A 54 -6.89 -0.59 -20.73
CA PHE A 54 -5.81 -1.40 -21.29
C PHE A 54 -5.95 -1.73 -22.78
N SER A 55 -6.74 -0.98 -23.55
CA SER A 55 -6.77 -1.16 -25.01
C SER A 55 -5.33 -1.16 -25.58
N PRO A 56 -4.97 -2.09 -26.48
CA PRO A 56 -5.85 -2.99 -27.23
C PRO A 56 -6.15 -4.36 -26.57
N LEU A 57 -5.76 -4.59 -25.33
CA LEU A 57 -5.96 -5.89 -24.68
C LEU A 57 -7.45 -6.23 -24.56
N ASP A 58 -7.79 -7.49 -24.85
CA ASP A 58 -9.14 -8.07 -24.74
C ASP A 58 -9.22 -9.23 -23.72
N GLY A 59 -8.17 -9.39 -22.92
CA GLY A 59 -8.01 -10.51 -22.00
C GLY A 59 -6.71 -10.44 -21.18
N PHE A 60 -6.49 -11.43 -20.34
CA PHE A 60 -5.19 -11.65 -19.71
C PHE A 60 -4.24 -12.25 -20.76
N LEU A 61 -2.98 -11.81 -20.76
CA LEU A 61 -2.05 -12.14 -21.83
C LEU A 61 -1.87 -13.66 -21.96
N CYS A 62 -1.87 -14.15 -23.20
CA CYS A 62 -1.40 -15.47 -23.55
C CYS A 62 0.13 -15.51 -23.55
N ARG A 63 0.72 -16.71 -23.53
CA ARG A 63 2.16 -16.93 -23.36
C ARG A 63 3.01 -16.16 -24.38
N ASN A 64 2.60 -16.13 -25.64
CA ASN A 64 3.34 -15.44 -26.70
C ASN A 64 3.39 -13.92 -26.47
N ASP A 65 2.26 -13.31 -26.07
CA ASP A 65 2.22 -11.90 -25.72
C ASP A 65 3.02 -11.62 -24.45
N TYR A 66 2.89 -12.48 -23.43
CA TYR A 66 3.66 -12.38 -22.19
C TYR A 66 5.18 -12.39 -22.41
N GLU A 67 5.69 -13.38 -23.14
CA GLU A 67 7.12 -13.52 -23.44
C GLU A 67 7.62 -12.32 -24.24
N SER A 68 6.86 -11.89 -25.26
CA SER A 68 7.20 -10.72 -26.07
C SER A 68 7.17 -9.42 -25.27
N VAL A 69 6.23 -9.25 -24.35
CA VAL A 69 6.16 -8.07 -23.47
C VAL A 69 7.35 -8.03 -22.52
N CYS A 70 7.71 -9.17 -21.92
CA CYS A 70 8.89 -9.27 -21.06
C CYS A 70 10.17 -8.89 -21.82
N GLU A 71 10.37 -9.44 -23.01
CA GLU A 71 11.62 -9.24 -23.77
C GLU A 71 11.70 -7.92 -24.52
N LYS A 72 10.59 -7.48 -25.13
CA LYS A 72 10.59 -6.43 -26.17
C LYS A 72 9.67 -5.25 -25.87
N MET A 73 8.91 -5.30 -24.77
CA MET A 73 7.82 -4.35 -24.49
C MET A 73 6.80 -4.28 -25.64
N ARG A 74 6.52 -5.41 -26.29
CA ARG A 74 5.55 -5.48 -27.39
C ARG A 74 4.68 -6.72 -27.22
N LEU A 75 3.42 -6.60 -27.59
CA LEU A 75 2.58 -7.76 -27.86
C LEU A 75 3.14 -8.55 -29.05
N ALA A 76 2.70 -9.78 -29.24
CA ALA A 76 3.15 -10.66 -30.32
C ALA A 76 2.82 -10.09 -31.73
N ASN A 77 1.87 -9.15 -31.81
CA ASN A 77 1.54 -8.41 -33.02
C ASN A 77 2.37 -7.12 -33.21
N GLU A 78 3.47 -6.97 -32.46
CA GLU A 78 4.37 -5.81 -32.43
C GLU A 78 3.79 -4.53 -31.80
N THR A 79 2.56 -4.53 -31.29
CA THR A 79 1.99 -3.35 -30.62
C THR A 79 2.74 -3.07 -29.32
N LEU A 80 3.23 -1.84 -29.13
CA LEU A 80 3.90 -1.42 -27.89
C LEU A 80 3.04 -1.70 -26.65
N TRP A 81 3.58 -2.49 -25.73
CA TRP A 81 2.97 -2.82 -24.45
C TRP A 81 4.04 -3.24 -23.43
N PRO A 82 4.31 -2.43 -22.39
CA PRO A 82 5.54 -2.60 -21.59
C PRO A 82 5.39 -3.44 -20.31
N ILE A 83 4.18 -3.69 -19.80
CA ILE A 83 3.94 -4.36 -18.51
C ILE A 83 3.04 -5.59 -18.70
N PRO A 84 3.45 -6.80 -18.27
CA PRO A 84 2.61 -8.00 -18.41
C PRO A 84 1.37 -7.93 -17.51
N ILE A 85 0.20 -8.27 -18.08
CA ILE A 85 -1.09 -8.31 -17.38
C ILE A 85 -1.56 -9.77 -17.34
N MET A 86 -1.30 -10.43 -16.21
CA MET A 86 -1.45 -11.88 -16.06
C MET A 86 -2.56 -12.21 -15.06
N LEU A 87 -3.23 -13.34 -15.28
CA LEU A 87 -4.03 -14.00 -14.27
C LEU A 87 -3.20 -15.14 -13.69
N ASP A 88 -2.69 -14.95 -12.48
CA ASP A 88 -2.00 -15.97 -11.72
C ASP A 88 -2.96 -16.78 -10.84
N VAL A 89 -2.82 -18.10 -10.86
CA VAL A 89 -3.68 -19.02 -10.10
C VAL A 89 -2.87 -20.09 -9.37
N ALA A 90 -3.45 -20.62 -8.29
CA ALA A 90 -2.85 -21.72 -7.55
C ALA A 90 -2.68 -22.98 -8.43
N GLU A 91 -1.63 -23.77 -8.13
CA GLU A 91 -1.31 -24.99 -8.88
C GLU A 91 -2.47 -26.00 -8.88
N GLU A 92 -3.24 -26.09 -7.80
CA GLU A 92 -4.41 -26.97 -7.71
C GLU A 92 -5.48 -26.62 -8.75
N LEU A 93 -5.77 -25.32 -8.94
CA LEU A 93 -6.72 -24.88 -9.96
C LEU A 93 -6.13 -25.11 -11.36
N ALA A 94 -4.87 -24.74 -11.58
CA ALA A 94 -4.22 -24.87 -12.88
C ALA A 94 -4.23 -26.31 -13.41
N LYS A 95 -3.99 -27.30 -12.55
CA LYS A 95 -4.00 -28.73 -12.92
C LYS A 95 -5.38 -29.27 -13.29
N ASN A 96 -6.44 -28.65 -12.76
CA ASN A 96 -7.82 -29.05 -13.01
C ASN A 96 -8.46 -28.26 -14.17
N LEU A 97 -7.77 -27.23 -14.68
CA LEU A 97 -8.23 -26.38 -15.75
C LEU A 97 -7.73 -26.91 -17.11
N GLY A 98 -8.59 -26.89 -18.12
CA GLY A 98 -8.24 -27.27 -19.49
C GLY A 98 -8.22 -26.08 -20.44
N GLU A 99 -7.32 -26.09 -21.42
CA GLU A 99 -7.42 -25.16 -22.55
C GLU A 99 -8.74 -25.36 -23.30
N GLY A 100 -9.40 -24.26 -23.67
CA GLY A 100 -10.75 -24.21 -24.23
C GLY A 100 -11.89 -24.29 -23.20
N SER A 101 -11.58 -24.42 -21.91
CA SER A 101 -12.59 -24.37 -20.84
C SER A 101 -12.92 -22.93 -20.42
N MET A 102 -14.04 -22.77 -19.72
CA MET A 102 -14.44 -21.49 -19.13
C MET A 102 -14.04 -21.45 -17.66
N LEU A 103 -13.46 -20.34 -17.23
CA LEU A 103 -13.14 -20.04 -15.83
C LEU A 103 -14.00 -18.86 -15.34
N ALA A 104 -14.72 -19.04 -14.25
CA ALA A 104 -15.47 -17.96 -13.61
C ALA A 104 -14.55 -17.12 -12.71
N LEU A 105 -14.46 -15.82 -12.95
CA LEU A 105 -13.67 -14.90 -12.14
C LEU A 105 -14.57 -14.15 -11.17
N ARG A 106 -14.26 -14.21 -9.88
CA ARG A 106 -15.09 -13.69 -8.79
C ARG A 106 -14.37 -12.66 -7.95
N ASP A 107 -15.12 -11.80 -7.26
CA ASP A 107 -14.59 -11.00 -6.16
C ASP A 107 -14.54 -11.79 -4.84
N ALA A 108 -14.06 -11.15 -3.77
CA ALA A 108 -13.91 -11.77 -2.46
C ALA A 108 -15.26 -12.13 -1.80
N GLU A 109 -16.35 -11.51 -2.25
CA GLU A 109 -17.73 -11.79 -1.83
C GLU A 109 -18.37 -12.94 -2.63
N GLY A 110 -17.65 -13.48 -3.62
CA GLY A 110 -18.10 -14.58 -4.48
C GLY A 110 -18.96 -14.15 -5.67
N ILE A 111 -19.09 -12.84 -5.93
CA ILE A 111 -19.82 -12.31 -7.07
C ILE A 111 -19.01 -12.54 -8.34
N MET A 112 -19.63 -13.14 -9.35
CA MET A 112 -18.98 -13.35 -10.65
C MET A 112 -18.89 -12.04 -11.44
N LEU A 113 -17.66 -11.60 -11.71
CA LEU A 113 -17.37 -10.39 -12.45
C LEU A 113 -17.15 -10.67 -13.94
N ALA A 114 -16.48 -11.77 -14.27
CA ALA A 114 -16.15 -12.11 -15.65
C ALA A 114 -16.09 -13.62 -15.89
N ALA A 115 -16.20 -13.98 -17.16
CA ALA A 115 -15.92 -15.31 -17.68
C ALA A 115 -14.65 -15.23 -18.54
N LEU A 116 -13.66 -16.07 -18.24
CA LEU A 116 -12.45 -16.20 -19.03
C LEU A 116 -12.55 -17.45 -19.89
N ASN A 117 -12.43 -17.31 -21.21
CA ASN A 117 -12.17 -18.43 -22.09
C ASN A 117 -10.68 -18.75 -22.06
N VAL A 118 -10.33 -19.88 -21.45
CA VAL A 118 -8.94 -20.25 -21.18
C VAL A 118 -8.28 -20.68 -22.48
N GLU A 119 -7.28 -19.93 -22.94
CA GLU A 119 -6.55 -20.27 -24.16
C GLU A 119 -5.25 -21.00 -23.86
N GLN A 120 -4.54 -20.60 -22.80
CA GLN A 120 -3.24 -21.18 -22.44
C GLN A 120 -3.05 -21.20 -20.93
N ILE A 121 -2.40 -22.27 -20.44
CA ILE A 121 -2.05 -22.45 -19.03
C ILE A 121 -0.57 -22.87 -18.95
N TRP A 122 0.25 -22.13 -18.20
CA TRP A 122 1.66 -22.48 -18.05
C TRP A 122 2.23 -22.03 -16.71
N GLN A 123 3.30 -22.68 -16.29
CA GLN A 123 4.08 -22.25 -15.14
C GLN A 123 5.10 -21.19 -15.60
N SER A 124 5.14 -20.04 -14.92
CA SER A 124 6.03 -18.93 -15.28
C SER A 124 7.34 -18.93 -14.50
N ASP A 125 8.42 -18.45 -15.12
CA ASP A 125 9.66 -18.11 -14.43
C ASP A 125 9.56 -16.66 -13.90
N LEU A 126 9.12 -16.54 -12.65
CA LEU A 126 8.91 -15.25 -11.98
C LEU A 126 10.21 -14.46 -11.76
N MET A 127 11.37 -15.14 -11.70
CA MET A 127 12.67 -14.48 -11.56
C MET A 127 13.13 -13.90 -12.90
N HIS A 128 12.87 -14.62 -13.99
CA HIS A 128 13.07 -14.08 -15.33
C HIS A 128 12.18 -12.87 -15.57
N GLU A 129 10.88 -12.94 -15.21
CA GLU A 129 9.97 -11.80 -15.30
C GLU A 129 10.48 -10.60 -14.49
N ALA A 130 10.88 -10.84 -13.23
CA ALA A 130 11.42 -9.80 -12.36
C ALA A 130 12.63 -9.08 -13.01
N GLN A 131 13.58 -9.85 -13.55
CA GLN A 131 14.76 -9.30 -14.20
C GLN A 131 14.40 -8.51 -15.46
N GLN A 132 13.49 -9.01 -16.29
CA GLN A 132 13.15 -8.39 -17.57
C GLN A 132 12.27 -7.15 -17.41
N VAL A 133 11.29 -7.20 -16.51
CA VAL A 133 10.29 -6.13 -16.32
C VAL A 133 10.78 -5.06 -15.35
N PHE A 134 11.40 -5.46 -14.24
CA PHE A 134 11.85 -4.51 -13.20
C PHE A 134 13.34 -4.17 -13.30
N GLY A 135 14.12 -4.87 -14.13
CA GLY A 135 15.56 -4.67 -14.24
C GLY A 135 16.36 -5.25 -13.07
N THR A 136 15.71 -5.94 -12.13
CA THR A 136 16.33 -6.48 -10.92
C THR A 136 15.56 -7.69 -10.40
N THR A 137 16.26 -8.56 -9.67
CA THR A 137 15.67 -9.65 -8.87
C THR A 137 15.74 -9.36 -7.36
N ASN A 138 16.13 -8.15 -6.97
CA ASN A 138 16.20 -7.75 -5.57
C ASN A 138 14.78 -7.65 -4.96
N PRO A 139 14.45 -8.43 -3.91
CA PRO A 139 13.13 -8.42 -3.28
C PRO A 139 12.81 -7.11 -2.54
N GLU A 140 13.75 -6.18 -2.38
CA GLU A 140 13.42 -4.84 -1.89
C GLU A 140 12.65 -4.00 -2.91
N HIS A 141 12.67 -4.39 -4.20
CA HIS A 141 11.81 -3.80 -5.21
C HIS A 141 10.36 -4.29 -5.01
N PRO A 142 9.36 -3.42 -4.79
CA PRO A 142 7.98 -3.85 -4.47
C PRO A 142 7.35 -4.76 -5.53
N GLY A 143 7.65 -4.54 -6.82
CA GLY A 143 7.20 -5.42 -7.89
C GLY A 143 7.78 -6.83 -7.81
N VAL A 144 9.05 -6.96 -7.38
CA VAL A 144 9.75 -8.24 -7.25
C VAL A 144 9.29 -8.97 -6.00
N GLU A 145 9.17 -8.26 -4.88
CA GLU A 145 8.59 -8.77 -3.63
C GLU A 145 7.24 -9.43 -3.90
N TYR A 146 6.36 -8.72 -4.62
CA TYR A 146 5.05 -9.23 -4.95
C TYR A 146 5.12 -10.48 -5.83
N LEU A 147 5.97 -10.49 -6.87
CA LEU A 147 6.15 -11.68 -7.71
C LEU A 147 6.61 -12.89 -6.89
N GLN A 148 7.49 -12.70 -5.90
CA GLN A 148 8.05 -13.81 -5.13
C GLN A 148 7.12 -14.33 -4.03
N HIS A 149 6.30 -13.45 -3.45
CA HIS A 149 5.58 -13.75 -2.22
C HIS A 149 4.05 -13.69 -2.33
N SER A 150 3.52 -13.03 -3.36
CA SER A 150 2.08 -12.85 -3.55
C SER A 150 1.53 -13.41 -4.86
N THR A 151 2.37 -13.56 -5.90
CA THR A 151 1.97 -14.15 -7.18
C THR A 151 1.98 -15.67 -7.12
N ASN A 152 0.92 -16.30 -7.62
CA ASN A 152 0.84 -17.74 -7.76
C ASN A 152 1.67 -18.25 -8.96
N PRO A 153 2.14 -19.52 -8.95
CA PRO A 153 3.14 -19.99 -9.91
C PRO A 153 2.62 -20.25 -11.33
N TRP A 154 1.30 -20.33 -11.54
CA TRP A 154 0.70 -20.64 -12.83
C TRP A 154 -0.02 -19.45 -13.43
N TYR A 155 0.26 -19.13 -14.68
CA TYR A 155 -0.46 -18.11 -15.45
C TYR A 155 -1.50 -18.76 -16.35
N VAL A 156 -2.65 -18.10 -16.44
CA VAL A 156 -3.78 -18.47 -17.29
C VAL A 156 -4.06 -17.30 -18.24
N GLY A 157 -3.82 -17.51 -19.53
CA GLY A 157 -4.08 -16.54 -20.59
C GLY A 157 -5.40 -16.83 -21.29
N GLY A 158 -6.08 -15.79 -21.75
CA GLY A 158 -7.31 -15.95 -22.51
C GLY A 158 -8.20 -14.71 -22.57
N LYS A 159 -9.28 -14.83 -23.34
CA LYS A 159 -10.22 -13.73 -23.61
C LYS A 159 -11.29 -13.61 -22.56
N LEU A 160 -11.68 -12.37 -22.27
CA LEU A 160 -12.67 -12.06 -21.25
C LEU A 160 -14.03 -11.68 -21.85
N GLU A 161 -15.08 -12.21 -21.23
CA GLU A 161 -16.43 -11.67 -21.30
C GLU A 161 -16.78 -11.14 -19.91
N VAL A 162 -16.91 -9.82 -19.76
CA VAL A 162 -17.09 -9.19 -18.44
C VAL A 162 -18.57 -8.93 -18.19
N LEU A 163 -19.10 -9.50 -17.11
CA LEU A 163 -20.51 -9.39 -16.75
C LEU A 163 -20.81 -8.07 -16.06
N GLN A 164 -19.87 -7.60 -15.23
CA GLN A 164 -19.96 -6.33 -14.52
C GLN A 164 -18.56 -5.88 -14.05
N LEU A 165 -18.38 -4.57 -13.93
CA LEU A 165 -17.17 -4.01 -13.32
C LEU A 165 -17.15 -4.28 -11.81
N PRO A 166 -15.96 -4.34 -11.17
CA PRO A 166 -15.87 -4.32 -9.72
C PRO A 166 -16.67 -3.16 -9.12
N HIS A 167 -17.41 -3.45 -8.05
CA HIS A 167 -18.26 -2.44 -7.43
C HIS A 167 -17.44 -1.56 -6.48
N HIS A 168 -17.57 -0.25 -6.64
CA HIS A 168 -16.94 0.73 -5.76
C HIS A 168 -18.01 1.58 -5.06
N TYR A 169 -17.88 1.76 -3.76
CA TYR A 169 -18.79 2.58 -2.95
C TYR A 169 -18.23 3.98 -2.64
N ASP A 170 -16.95 4.19 -2.90
CA ASP A 170 -16.22 5.40 -2.57
C ASP A 170 -16.01 6.28 -3.81
N PHE A 171 -16.30 7.59 -3.66
CA PHE A 171 -15.98 8.62 -4.64
C PHE A 171 -16.45 8.29 -6.07
N VAL A 172 -17.61 7.64 -6.21
CA VAL A 172 -18.14 7.10 -7.47
C VAL A 172 -18.26 8.16 -8.55
N GLU A 173 -18.51 9.42 -8.18
CA GLU A 173 -18.58 10.57 -9.08
C GLU A 173 -17.25 10.90 -9.77
N PHE A 174 -16.13 10.44 -9.20
CA PHE A 174 -14.79 10.63 -9.75
C PHE A 174 -14.23 9.38 -10.42
N ARG A 175 -14.89 8.22 -10.33
CA ARG A 175 -14.44 6.96 -10.97
C ARG A 175 -14.99 6.87 -12.39
N LEU A 176 -14.39 7.60 -13.31
CA LEU A 176 -14.85 7.67 -14.70
C LEU A 176 -14.12 6.63 -15.56
N THR A 177 -14.85 5.86 -16.36
CA THR A 177 -14.27 4.98 -17.37
C THR A 177 -13.64 5.78 -18.52
N PRO A 178 -12.78 5.19 -19.36
CA PRO A 178 -12.25 5.85 -20.56
C PRO A 178 -13.34 6.45 -21.45
N ALA A 179 -14.46 5.73 -21.65
CA ALA A 179 -15.58 6.21 -22.45
C ALA A 179 -16.25 7.45 -21.83
N GLN A 180 -16.55 7.40 -20.52
CA GLN A 180 -17.17 8.51 -19.80
C GLN A 180 -16.26 9.74 -19.75
N LEU A 181 -14.95 9.55 -19.57
CA LEU A 181 -14.01 10.66 -19.53
C LEU A 181 -13.84 11.33 -20.91
N ARG A 182 -13.77 10.54 -21.99
CA ARG A 182 -13.77 11.04 -23.36
C ARG A 182 -15.04 11.80 -23.70
N GLU A 183 -16.20 11.32 -23.26
CA GLU A 183 -17.47 12.02 -23.40
C GLU A 183 -17.47 13.35 -22.65
N LYS A 184 -16.95 13.39 -21.42
CA LYS A 184 -16.79 14.64 -20.67
C LYS A 184 -15.85 15.61 -21.36
N PHE A 185 -14.70 15.16 -21.87
CA PHE A 185 -13.79 16.01 -22.64
C PHE A 185 -14.50 16.61 -23.86
N THR A 186 -15.26 15.81 -24.59
CA THR A 186 -16.05 16.29 -25.74
C THR A 186 -17.09 17.32 -25.31
N THR A 187 -17.83 17.04 -24.23
CA THR A 187 -18.88 17.93 -23.67
C THR A 187 -18.30 19.26 -23.19
N PHE A 188 -17.11 19.25 -22.61
CA PHE A 188 -16.41 20.45 -22.14
C PHE A 188 -15.61 21.16 -23.23
N GLY A 189 -15.57 20.62 -24.46
CA GLY A 189 -14.76 21.17 -25.56
C GLY A 189 -13.25 21.02 -25.35
N TRP A 190 -12.82 20.04 -24.54
CA TRP A 190 -11.41 19.77 -24.31
C TRP A 190 -10.85 18.99 -25.50
N HIS A 191 -9.97 19.63 -26.28
CA HIS A 191 -9.24 19.00 -27.38
C HIS A 191 -7.81 18.60 -26.99
N CYS A 192 -7.19 19.43 -26.14
CA CYS A 192 -5.88 19.17 -25.57
C CYS A 192 -6.04 18.95 -24.06
N ALA A 193 -5.70 17.75 -23.60
CA ALA A 193 -5.75 17.36 -22.20
C ALA A 193 -4.40 16.78 -21.77
N ILE A 194 -3.88 17.30 -20.66
CA ILE A 194 -2.63 16.86 -20.03
C ILE A 194 -2.96 16.10 -18.74
N ALA A 195 -2.44 14.88 -18.63
CA ALA A 195 -2.64 14.04 -17.46
C ALA A 195 -1.51 14.21 -16.44
N PHE A 196 -1.86 14.25 -15.17
CA PHE A 196 -0.94 14.15 -14.04
C PHE A 196 -1.18 12.84 -13.28
N GLN A 197 -0.20 11.94 -13.35
CA GLN A 197 -0.14 10.72 -12.56
C GLN A 197 0.33 11.04 -11.13
N THR A 198 -0.36 10.55 -10.11
CA THR A 198 0.15 10.58 -8.75
C THR A 198 -0.41 9.46 -7.88
N ARG A 199 0.39 9.04 -6.91
CA ARG A 199 0.02 8.16 -5.79
C ARG A 199 0.23 8.84 -4.42
N ASN A 200 0.66 10.10 -4.42
CA ASN A 200 0.98 10.89 -3.23
C ASN A 200 0.06 12.10 -3.11
N PRO A 201 -0.20 12.60 -1.89
CA PRO A 201 -0.83 13.90 -1.71
C PRO A 201 -0.14 14.98 -2.54
N MET A 202 -0.95 15.79 -3.23
CA MET A 202 -0.41 16.95 -3.96
C MET A 202 -0.21 18.11 -2.99
N HIS A 203 0.85 18.89 -3.23
CA HIS A 203 1.26 20.04 -2.44
C HIS A 203 1.45 21.22 -3.39
N ARG A 204 1.86 22.39 -2.90
CA ARG A 204 1.98 23.59 -3.75
C ARG A 204 2.90 23.40 -4.95
N ALA A 205 4.05 22.74 -4.75
CA ALA A 205 4.95 22.44 -5.85
C ALA A 205 4.25 21.63 -6.96
N HIS A 206 3.46 20.61 -6.59
CA HIS A 206 2.70 19.81 -7.56
C HIS A 206 1.63 20.65 -8.28
N GLN A 207 0.93 21.53 -7.56
CA GLN A 207 -0.08 22.42 -8.14
C GLN A 207 0.56 23.40 -9.13
N GLU A 208 1.65 24.05 -8.76
CA GLU A 208 2.38 24.98 -9.64
C GLU A 208 2.88 24.31 -10.91
N ILE A 209 3.41 23.09 -10.80
CA ILE A 209 4.00 22.38 -11.95
C ILE A 209 2.93 21.98 -12.94
N THR A 210 1.86 21.37 -12.45
CA THR A 210 0.75 20.94 -13.29
C THR A 210 0.03 22.15 -13.90
N PHE A 211 -0.08 23.26 -13.17
CA PHE A 211 -0.63 24.51 -13.66
C PHE A 211 0.23 25.13 -14.77
N ARG A 212 1.55 25.20 -14.57
CA ARG A 212 2.50 25.71 -15.59
C ARG A 212 2.52 24.84 -16.83
N ALA A 213 2.64 23.53 -16.65
CA ALA A 213 2.64 22.57 -17.75
C ALA A 213 1.37 22.74 -18.60
N ALA A 214 0.19 22.79 -17.98
CA ALA A 214 -1.07 23.02 -18.67
C ALA A 214 -1.11 24.38 -19.40
N LYS A 215 -0.62 25.44 -18.77
CA LYS A 215 -0.60 26.79 -19.34
C LYS A 215 0.35 26.92 -20.54
N GLU A 216 1.54 26.34 -20.47
CA GLU A 216 2.57 26.44 -21.52
C GLU A 216 2.14 25.76 -22.83
N ILE A 217 1.39 24.66 -22.74
CA ILE A 217 0.89 23.93 -23.92
C ILE A 217 -0.58 24.23 -24.25
N GLU A 218 -1.18 25.21 -23.55
CA GLU A 218 -2.58 25.60 -23.68
C GLU A 218 -3.57 24.41 -23.59
N ALA A 219 -3.33 23.52 -22.61
CA ALA A 219 -4.14 22.32 -22.36
C ALA A 219 -4.97 22.43 -21.09
N ASN A 220 -6.03 21.62 -21.02
CA ASN A 220 -6.76 21.38 -19.79
C ASN A 220 -6.10 20.27 -18.97
N LEU A 221 -6.14 20.39 -17.65
CA LEU A 221 -5.48 19.46 -16.74
C LEU A 221 -6.42 18.36 -16.25
N LEU A 222 -5.99 17.11 -16.41
CA LEU A 222 -6.57 15.96 -15.71
C LEU A 222 -5.64 15.53 -14.57
N ILE A 223 -6.05 15.78 -13.33
CA ILE A 223 -5.43 15.15 -12.16
C ILE A 223 -5.96 13.71 -12.10
N HIS A 224 -5.11 12.74 -12.39
CA HIS A 224 -5.51 11.35 -12.60
C HIS A 224 -4.86 10.42 -11.56
N PRO A 225 -5.17 10.54 -10.27
CA PRO A 225 -4.51 9.79 -9.22
C PRO A 225 -4.86 8.30 -9.25
N VAL A 226 -3.91 7.46 -8.85
CA VAL A 226 -4.15 6.03 -8.66
C VAL A 226 -4.83 5.79 -7.31
N VAL A 227 -5.92 5.00 -7.33
CA VAL A 227 -6.67 4.59 -6.13
C VAL A 227 -6.77 3.08 -5.96
N GLY A 228 -6.19 2.30 -6.88
CA GLY A 228 -5.92 0.89 -6.67
C GLY A 228 -4.66 0.69 -5.82
N MET A 229 -3.88 -0.35 -6.12
CA MET A 229 -2.64 -0.64 -5.39
C MET A 229 -1.54 0.37 -5.72
N THR A 230 -0.85 0.86 -4.69
CA THR A 230 0.27 1.82 -4.80
C THR A 230 1.48 1.27 -4.04
N LYS A 231 2.49 2.10 -3.73
CA LYS A 231 3.68 1.60 -3.01
C LYS A 231 3.30 1.27 -1.56
N PRO A 232 3.75 0.12 -1.00
CA PRO A 232 3.58 -0.16 0.42
C PRO A 232 4.08 0.99 1.30
N GLY A 233 3.24 1.45 2.22
CA GLY A 233 3.51 2.57 3.12
C GLY A 233 3.13 3.96 2.58
N ASP A 234 2.60 4.06 1.35
CA ASP A 234 1.98 5.30 0.87
C ASP A 234 0.74 5.66 1.70
N VAL A 235 0.37 6.94 1.66
CA VAL A 235 -0.85 7.44 2.29
C VAL A 235 -2.08 6.73 1.69
N ASP A 236 -3.04 6.35 2.53
CA ASP A 236 -4.26 5.68 2.07
C ASP A 236 -5.01 6.53 1.03
N HIS A 237 -5.71 5.88 0.10
CA HIS A 237 -6.31 6.60 -1.02
C HIS A 237 -7.45 7.52 -0.58
N TYR A 238 -8.20 7.21 0.48
CA TYR A 238 -9.26 8.09 0.98
C TYR A 238 -8.70 9.45 1.41
N THR A 239 -7.61 9.43 2.17
CA THR A 239 -6.89 10.64 2.57
C THR A 239 -6.33 11.39 1.36
N ARG A 240 -5.74 10.67 0.40
CA ARG A 240 -5.23 11.30 -0.82
C ARG A 240 -6.33 11.94 -1.65
N VAL A 241 -7.48 11.28 -1.82
CA VAL A 241 -8.63 11.83 -2.57
C VAL A 241 -9.15 13.10 -1.90
N ARG A 242 -9.31 13.13 -0.57
CA ARG A 242 -9.68 14.38 0.15
C ARG A 242 -8.64 15.50 -0.03
N CYS A 243 -7.35 15.15 -0.06
CA CYS A 243 -6.29 16.10 -0.40
C CYS A 243 -6.44 16.64 -1.83
N TYR A 244 -6.75 15.80 -2.83
CA TYR A 244 -6.95 16.23 -4.21
C TYR A 244 -8.21 17.10 -4.37
N MET A 245 -9.30 16.76 -3.67
CA MET A 245 -10.51 17.59 -3.63
C MET A 245 -10.23 18.98 -3.06
N SER A 246 -9.34 19.06 -2.06
CA SER A 246 -8.89 20.33 -1.51
C SER A 246 -8.01 21.09 -2.50
N ILE A 247 -7.05 20.42 -3.13
CA ILE A 247 -6.12 21.08 -4.05
C ILE A 247 -6.78 21.58 -5.34
N LEU A 248 -7.85 20.92 -5.81
CA LEU A 248 -8.60 21.33 -7.01
C LEU A 248 -9.15 22.76 -6.91
N LYS A 249 -9.44 23.24 -5.70
CA LYS A 249 -9.91 24.61 -5.44
C LYS A 249 -8.88 25.70 -5.75
N HIS A 250 -7.62 25.30 -5.93
CA HIS A 250 -6.49 26.19 -6.22
C HIS A 250 -6.12 26.20 -7.71
N TYR A 251 -6.99 25.68 -8.58
CA TYR A 251 -6.92 25.85 -10.03
C TYR A 251 -8.02 26.80 -10.51
N PRO A 252 -7.82 27.52 -11.62
CA PRO A 252 -8.91 28.27 -12.24
C PRO A 252 -10.12 27.37 -12.55
N HIS A 253 -11.31 27.94 -12.43
CA HIS A 253 -12.54 27.21 -12.75
C HIS A 253 -12.51 26.70 -14.19
N HIS A 254 -13.00 25.47 -14.40
CA HIS A 254 -13.12 24.81 -15.69
C HIS A 254 -11.82 24.43 -16.42
N THR A 255 -10.63 24.69 -15.87
CA THR A 255 -9.35 24.32 -16.52
C THR A 255 -8.73 23.02 -16.01
N ALA A 256 -9.25 22.49 -14.89
CA ALA A 256 -8.76 21.26 -14.28
C ALA A 256 -9.91 20.39 -13.78
N MET A 257 -9.75 19.07 -13.87
CA MET A 257 -10.66 18.11 -13.26
C MET A 257 -9.89 16.92 -12.66
N MET A 258 -10.57 16.14 -11.82
CA MET A 258 -10.05 14.89 -11.28
C MET A 258 -10.86 13.71 -11.80
N SER A 259 -10.16 12.62 -12.09
CA SER A 259 -10.72 11.28 -12.29
C SER A 259 -9.85 10.28 -11.56
N LEU A 260 -10.43 9.31 -10.87
CA LEU A 260 -9.69 8.28 -10.13
C LEU A 260 -9.37 7.11 -11.06
N LEU A 261 -8.12 6.63 -11.01
CA LEU A 261 -7.66 5.49 -11.80
C LEU A 261 -7.56 4.23 -10.92
N PRO A 262 -8.32 3.15 -11.18
CA PRO A 262 -8.25 1.89 -10.45
C PRO A 262 -7.05 1.04 -10.89
N LEU A 263 -5.86 1.64 -10.98
CA LEU A 263 -4.62 0.96 -11.38
C LEU A 263 -3.98 0.27 -10.19
N ALA A 264 -3.48 -0.95 -10.38
CA ALA A 264 -2.49 -1.52 -9.49
C ALA A 264 -1.08 -1.20 -10.03
N MET A 265 -0.39 -0.26 -9.40
CA MET A 265 0.98 0.11 -9.78
C MET A 265 1.94 -1.04 -9.51
N ARG A 266 2.96 -1.18 -10.36
CA ARG A 266 4.01 -2.20 -10.24
C ARG A 266 5.31 -1.64 -9.67
N MET A 267 5.39 -0.32 -9.57
CA MET A 267 6.61 0.42 -9.29
C MET A 267 7.72 0.14 -10.33
N GLY A 268 7.35 -0.16 -11.57
CA GLY A 268 8.25 -0.56 -12.66
C GLY A 268 8.90 0.60 -13.42
N GLY A 269 9.05 1.76 -12.78
CA GLY A 269 9.83 2.90 -13.26
C GLY A 269 9.61 3.22 -14.75
N PRO A 270 10.64 3.12 -15.61
CA PRO A 270 10.54 3.45 -17.02
C PRO A 270 9.46 2.68 -17.79
N ARG A 271 9.36 1.36 -17.62
CA ARG A 271 8.33 0.55 -18.31
C ARG A 271 6.93 0.98 -17.91
N GLU A 272 6.74 1.28 -16.62
CA GLU A 272 5.47 1.76 -16.09
C GLU A 272 5.14 3.21 -16.53
N ALA A 273 6.14 4.04 -16.86
CA ALA A 273 5.90 5.35 -17.47
C ALA A 273 5.31 5.24 -18.88
N VAL A 274 5.82 4.34 -19.71
CA VAL A 274 5.25 4.02 -21.03
C VAL A 274 3.84 3.44 -20.87
N TRP A 275 3.63 2.57 -19.88
CA TRP A 275 2.32 2.00 -19.58
C TRP A 275 1.31 3.08 -19.17
N HIS A 276 1.71 4.00 -18.31
CA HIS A 276 0.89 5.14 -17.91
C HIS A 276 0.51 6.01 -19.11
N ALA A 277 1.39 6.20 -20.09
CA ALA A 277 1.07 6.93 -21.31
C ALA A 277 0.00 6.20 -22.13
N ILE A 278 0.14 4.88 -22.34
CA ILE A 278 -0.88 4.06 -23.01
C ILE A 278 -2.25 4.18 -22.32
N ILE A 279 -2.27 4.02 -21.00
CA ILE A 279 -3.51 4.15 -20.21
C ILE A 279 -4.10 5.55 -20.42
N ARG A 280 -3.32 6.62 -20.27
CA ARG A 280 -3.85 8.00 -20.36
C ARG A 280 -4.29 8.36 -21.78
N LYS A 281 -3.62 7.83 -22.80
CA LYS A 281 -4.08 7.87 -24.19
C LYS A 281 -5.44 7.20 -24.32
N ASN A 282 -5.65 6.00 -23.75
CA ASN A 282 -6.94 5.31 -23.77
C ASN A 282 -8.04 6.14 -23.08
N TYR A 283 -7.71 6.86 -22.01
CA TYR A 283 -8.62 7.81 -21.34
C TYR A 283 -8.81 9.15 -22.08
N GLY A 284 -8.17 9.35 -23.24
CA GLY A 284 -8.37 10.52 -24.11
C GLY A 284 -7.40 11.68 -23.87
N CYS A 285 -6.34 11.49 -23.07
CA CYS A 285 -5.32 12.51 -22.83
C CYS A 285 -4.30 12.55 -23.97
N THR A 286 -3.97 13.76 -24.40
CA THR A 286 -2.96 14.03 -25.45
C THR A 286 -1.54 14.14 -24.91
N HIS A 287 -1.41 14.50 -23.63
CA HIS A 287 -0.13 14.76 -22.98
C HIS A 287 -0.05 14.07 -21.61
N LEU A 288 1.15 13.67 -21.18
CA LEU A 288 1.42 13.09 -19.86
C LEU A 288 2.57 13.83 -19.20
N ILE A 289 2.37 14.30 -17.97
CA ILE A 289 3.47 14.81 -17.15
C ILE A 289 4.28 13.63 -16.61
N VAL A 290 5.59 13.64 -16.85
CA VAL A 290 6.53 12.62 -16.32
C VAL A 290 7.62 13.30 -15.52
N GLY A 291 7.67 12.99 -14.22
CA GLY A 291 8.62 13.56 -13.27
C GLY A 291 9.91 12.78 -13.11
N ARG A 292 10.73 13.30 -12.21
CA ARG A 292 11.91 12.59 -11.69
C ARG A 292 11.44 11.30 -10.99
N ASP A 293 12.12 10.20 -11.26
CA ASP A 293 11.84 8.89 -10.65
C ASP A 293 10.37 8.46 -10.82
N HIS A 294 9.80 8.71 -12.01
CA HIS A 294 8.39 8.44 -12.29
C HIS A 294 8.09 6.95 -12.14
N ALA A 295 7.09 6.63 -11.32
CA ALA A 295 6.74 5.26 -10.94
C ALA A 295 7.90 4.44 -10.32
N GLY A 296 8.98 5.09 -9.86
CA GLY A 296 10.08 4.43 -9.19
C GLY A 296 9.80 4.16 -7.71
N PRO A 297 10.33 3.05 -7.14
CA PRO A 297 10.22 2.74 -5.73
C PRO A 297 11.30 3.43 -4.87
N GLY A 298 12.23 4.17 -5.47
CA GLY A 298 13.35 4.83 -4.79
C GLY A 298 14.62 3.98 -4.82
N SER A 299 15.30 3.89 -3.68
CA SER A 299 16.55 3.13 -3.52
C SER A 299 16.38 1.89 -2.65
N ASP A 300 17.28 0.93 -2.85
CA ASP A 300 17.49 -0.20 -1.94
C ASP A 300 18.16 0.24 -0.62
N SER A 301 18.32 -0.70 0.30
CA SER A 301 18.92 -0.53 1.63
C SER A 301 20.38 -0.10 1.61
N SER A 302 21.08 -0.31 0.48
CA SER A 302 22.43 0.20 0.25
C SER A 302 22.46 1.66 -0.22
N GLY A 303 21.29 2.24 -0.50
CA GLY A 303 21.13 3.58 -1.05
C GLY A 303 21.20 3.64 -2.57
N LYS A 304 21.35 2.50 -3.27
CA LYS A 304 21.40 2.45 -4.72
C LYS A 304 19.97 2.60 -5.30
N PRO A 305 19.72 3.57 -6.18
CA PRO A 305 18.41 3.73 -6.80
C PRO A 305 18.12 2.55 -7.73
N PHE A 306 16.86 2.10 -7.75
CA PHE A 306 16.41 1.04 -8.67
C PHE A 306 16.40 1.50 -10.12
N TYR A 307 16.08 2.78 -10.35
CA TYR A 307 16.06 3.42 -11.66
C TYR A 307 16.77 4.77 -11.59
N GLY A 308 17.39 5.16 -12.69
CA GLY A 308 17.94 6.50 -12.85
C GLY A 308 16.84 7.57 -12.77
N PRO A 309 17.16 8.78 -12.30
CA PRO A 309 16.17 9.83 -12.02
C PRO A 309 15.35 10.27 -13.25
N TYR A 310 15.85 10.08 -14.47
CA TYR A 310 15.21 10.50 -15.72
C TYR A 310 15.03 9.36 -16.73
N GLU A 311 15.37 8.11 -16.39
CA GLU A 311 15.23 6.97 -17.31
C GLU A 311 13.79 6.78 -17.81
N ALA A 312 12.81 7.11 -16.96
CA ALA A 312 11.40 7.08 -17.34
C ALA A 312 11.03 8.14 -18.38
N GLN A 313 11.68 9.31 -18.35
CA GLN A 313 11.49 10.35 -19.36
C GLN A 313 12.15 9.92 -20.67
N GLU A 314 13.38 9.43 -20.61
CA GLU A 314 14.16 8.97 -21.77
C GLU A 314 13.42 7.85 -22.52
N LEU A 315 12.91 6.85 -21.80
CA LEU A 315 12.20 5.73 -22.41
C LEU A 315 10.85 6.16 -22.99
N LEU A 316 10.06 7.00 -22.30
CA LEU A 316 8.81 7.49 -22.88
C LEU A 316 9.08 8.34 -24.12
N GLN A 317 10.10 9.19 -24.08
CA GLN A 317 10.49 10.04 -25.20
C GLN A 317 10.80 9.22 -26.47
N SER A 318 11.46 8.07 -26.34
CA SER A 318 11.75 7.20 -27.49
C SER A 318 10.51 6.57 -28.14
N HIS A 319 9.35 6.60 -27.45
CA HIS A 319 8.08 6.01 -27.92
C HIS A 319 6.97 7.03 -28.20
N GLU A 320 7.21 8.34 -28.02
CA GLU A 320 6.17 9.38 -28.24
C GLU A 320 5.54 9.33 -29.64
N GLN A 321 6.37 9.15 -30.67
CA GLN A 321 5.90 9.11 -32.05
C GLN A 321 4.96 7.93 -32.30
N GLU A 322 5.33 6.75 -31.82
CA GLU A 322 4.52 5.53 -31.93
C GLU A 322 3.23 5.63 -31.10
N LEU A 323 3.31 6.22 -29.91
CA LEU A 323 2.15 6.44 -29.05
C LEU A 323 1.23 7.54 -29.58
N GLY A 324 1.72 8.49 -30.38
CA GLY A 324 0.97 9.69 -30.74
C GLY A 324 0.60 10.57 -29.54
N MET A 325 1.31 10.41 -28.43
CA MET A 325 1.11 11.11 -27.15
C MET A 325 2.41 11.79 -26.76
N LYS A 326 2.33 13.04 -26.28
CA LYS A 326 3.51 13.82 -25.90
C LYS A 326 3.77 13.78 -24.40
N MET A 327 5.01 13.59 -24.01
CA MET A 327 5.48 13.77 -22.65
C MET A 327 5.69 15.26 -22.39
N VAL A 328 5.33 15.70 -21.19
CA VAL A 328 5.77 16.99 -20.64
C VAL A 328 6.71 16.68 -19.48
N PRO A 329 8.02 16.95 -19.62
CA PRO A 329 8.98 16.66 -18.57
C PRO A 329 8.70 17.57 -17.37
N PHE A 330 8.63 16.98 -16.19
CA PHE A 330 8.54 17.74 -14.95
C PHE A 330 9.95 18.15 -14.52
N LYS A 331 10.12 19.45 -14.33
CA LYS A 331 11.29 20.03 -13.67
C LYS A 331 11.01 20.13 -12.17
N MET A 332 12.00 19.76 -11.34
CA MET A 332 11.86 19.92 -9.90
C MET A 332 11.73 21.40 -9.56
N MET A 333 10.70 21.77 -8.79
CA MET A 333 10.49 23.16 -8.38
C MET A 333 11.03 23.41 -6.98
N ALA A 334 11.69 24.54 -6.82
CA ALA A 334 12.19 25.03 -5.55
C ALA A 334 11.40 26.28 -5.13
N TYR A 335 11.03 26.38 -3.84
CA TYR A 335 10.43 27.60 -3.32
C TYR A 335 11.53 28.60 -2.97
N VAL A 336 11.50 29.76 -3.62
CA VAL A 336 12.47 30.84 -3.45
C VAL A 336 11.86 31.90 -2.56
N ALA A 337 12.24 31.88 -1.28
CA ALA A 337 11.55 32.57 -0.20
C ALA A 337 11.63 34.10 -0.30
N ASN A 338 12.74 34.64 -0.79
CA ASN A 338 12.89 36.08 -1.04
C ASN A 338 12.00 36.58 -2.20
N MET A 339 11.49 35.69 -3.06
CA MET A 339 10.62 36.03 -4.19
C MET A 339 9.17 35.61 -3.99
N ASP A 340 8.88 34.79 -2.96
CA ASP A 340 7.61 34.10 -2.73
C ASP A 340 7.09 33.37 -3.99
N LYS A 341 8.01 32.67 -4.68
CA LYS A 341 7.73 31.99 -5.96
C LYS A 341 8.36 30.61 -6.01
N TYR A 342 7.71 29.73 -6.76
CA TYR A 342 8.32 28.47 -7.18
C TYR A 342 9.06 28.69 -8.50
N ILE A 343 10.30 28.22 -8.58
CA ILE A 343 11.13 28.34 -9.78
C ILE A 343 11.70 26.94 -10.09
N PRO A 344 11.81 26.54 -11.37
CA PRO A 344 12.52 25.31 -11.73
C PRO A 344 13.94 25.34 -11.15
N ILE A 345 14.42 24.23 -10.59
CA ILE A 345 15.69 24.21 -9.86
C ILE A 345 16.89 24.64 -10.69
N ASP A 346 16.83 24.43 -12.01
CA ASP A 346 17.80 24.84 -13.03
C ASP A 346 17.74 26.33 -13.39
N GLU A 347 16.68 27.03 -12.96
CA GLU A 347 16.43 28.45 -13.24
C GLU A 347 16.50 29.31 -11.96
N VAL A 348 16.82 28.70 -10.80
CA VAL A 348 16.96 29.42 -9.53
C VAL A 348 18.18 30.33 -9.59
N PRO A 349 18.04 31.64 -9.28
CA PRO A 349 19.18 32.56 -9.23
C PRO A 349 20.22 32.15 -8.20
N GLU A 350 21.50 32.31 -8.53
CA GLU A 350 22.60 32.02 -7.61
C GLU A 350 22.46 32.88 -6.33
N GLY A 351 22.61 32.23 -5.16
CA GLY A 351 22.46 32.89 -3.86
C GLY A 351 21.01 33.11 -3.40
N ALA A 352 20.01 32.60 -4.12
CA ALA A 352 18.61 32.67 -3.69
C ALA A 352 18.33 31.85 -2.41
N ASP A 353 17.43 32.35 -1.55
CA ASP A 353 16.99 31.63 -0.33
C ASP A 353 15.99 30.53 -0.72
N VAL A 354 16.53 29.34 -1.03
CA VAL A 354 15.74 28.17 -1.42
C VAL A 354 15.30 27.38 -0.19
N LYS A 355 14.00 27.16 -0.06
CA LYS A 355 13.42 26.28 0.95
C LYS A 355 12.88 25.01 0.32
N THR A 356 13.25 23.88 0.90
CA THR A 356 12.74 22.56 0.54
C THR A 356 12.27 21.84 1.80
N LEU A 357 11.34 20.90 1.62
CA LEU A 357 10.84 20.07 2.71
C LEU A 357 10.72 18.65 2.19
N SER A 358 11.48 17.74 2.79
CA SER A 358 11.50 16.33 2.38
C SER A 358 10.28 15.58 2.92
N GLY A 359 9.93 14.45 2.31
CA GLY A 359 8.87 13.59 2.85
C GLY A 359 9.15 13.11 4.29
N THR A 360 10.42 12.96 4.67
CA THR A 360 10.81 12.61 6.05
C THR A 360 10.52 13.76 7.01
N GLU A 361 10.86 14.99 6.64
CA GLU A 361 10.54 16.19 7.44
C GLU A 361 9.01 16.41 7.52
N LEU A 362 8.26 16.14 6.46
CA LEU A 362 6.78 16.22 6.49
C LEU A 362 6.20 15.24 7.51
N ARG A 363 6.65 13.97 7.47
CA ARG A 363 6.21 12.95 8.42
C ARG A 363 6.58 13.31 9.85
N ASP A 364 7.77 13.85 10.08
CA ASP A 364 8.18 14.32 11.40
C ASP A 364 7.29 15.47 11.90
N ARG A 365 6.97 16.46 11.06
CA ARG A 365 6.07 17.55 11.43
C ARG A 365 4.65 17.07 11.74
N LEU A 366 4.14 16.12 10.96
CA LEU A 366 2.85 15.47 11.24
C LEU A 366 2.90 14.73 12.59
N ALA A 367 3.91 13.91 12.81
CA ALA A 367 4.09 13.12 14.03
C ALA A 367 4.30 13.99 15.29
N THR A 368 5.05 15.08 15.19
CA THR A 368 5.34 15.99 16.31
C THR A 368 4.29 17.09 16.48
N GLY A 369 3.32 17.18 15.56
CA GLY A 369 2.32 18.25 15.55
C GLY A 369 2.85 19.62 15.14
N ARG A 370 4.14 19.76 14.78
CA ARG A 370 4.73 21.00 14.28
C ARG A 370 4.00 21.53 13.05
N GLU A 371 4.01 22.84 12.87
CA GLU A 371 3.32 23.45 11.74
C GLU A 371 3.92 23.06 10.39
N ILE A 372 3.05 22.73 9.43
CA ILE A 372 3.44 22.50 8.05
C ILE A 372 3.49 23.87 7.38
N PRO A 373 4.65 24.31 6.86
CA PRO A 373 4.75 25.64 6.29
C PRO A 373 3.76 25.84 5.15
N THR A 374 3.12 27.00 5.12
CA THR A 374 2.11 27.32 4.08
C THR A 374 2.73 27.42 2.70
N TRP A 375 4.02 27.73 2.57
CA TRP A 375 4.77 27.63 1.31
C TRP A 375 5.10 26.18 0.91
N PHE A 376 4.85 25.19 1.74
CA PHE A 376 5.00 23.78 1.33
C PHE A 376 3.66 23.22 0.85
N SER A 377 2.63 23.32 1.69
CA SER A 377 1.30 22.77 1.41
C SER A 377 0.21 23.81 1.71
N PHE A 378 -0.89 23.74 0.97
CA PHE A 378 -2.07 24.54 1.30
C PHE A 378 -2.66 24.12 2.67
N PRO A 379 -3.22 25.05 3.46
CA PRO A 379 -3.74 24.74 4.80
C PRO A 379 -4.86 23.68 4.82
N ASP A 380 -5.73 23.69 3.82
CA ASP A 380 -6.81 22.70 3.64
C ASP A 380 -6.27 21.30 3.33
N VAL A 381 -5.26 21.20 2.46
CA VAL A 381 -4.55 19.94 2.22
C VAL A 381 -3.82 19.44 3.48
N ALA A 382 -3.12 20.34 4.19
CA ALA A 382 -2.42 19.99 5.42
C ALA A 382 -3.38 19.51 6.51
N LYS A 383 -4.58 20.11 6.59
CA LYS A 383 -5.65 19.68 7.49
C LYS A 383 -6.11 18.26 7.19
N GLU A 384 -6.34 17.91 5.92
CA GLU A 384 -6.72 16.54 5.54
C GLU A 384 -5.65 15.51 5.93
N LEU A 385 -4.37 15.85 5.79
CA LEU A 385 -3.29 14.99 6.25
C LEU A 385 -3.27 14.82 7.77
N ARG A 386 -3.51 15.89 8.54
CA ARG A 386 -3.58 15.83 10.01
C ARG A 386 -4.77 15.03 10.55
N CYS A 387 -5.88 14.96 9.81
CA CYS A 387 -7.02 14.12 10.19
C CYS A 387 -6.65 12.64 10.24
N THR A 388 -5.80 12.19 9.32
CA THR A 388 -5.35 10.79 9.22
C THR A 388 -4.08 10.54 10.02
N TYR A 389 -3.16 11.50 10.04
CA TYR A 389 -1.90 11.44 10.79
C TYR A 389 -1.92 12.46 11.92
N PRO A 390 -2.66 12.20 13.01
CA PRO A 390 -2.62 13.07 14.17
C PRO A 390 -1.23 13.05 14.81
N PRO A 391 -0.85 14.07 15.59
CA PRO A 391 0.39 14.05 16.36
C PRO A 391 0.46 12.82 17.28
N ARG A 392 1.67 12.32 17.59
CA ARG A 392 1.90 11.15 18.44
C ARG A 392 1.20 11.23 19.79
N SER A 393 1.07 12.43 20.36
CA SER A 393 0.32 12.68 21.59
C SER A 393 -1.17 12.30 21.51
N LYS A 394 -1.73 12.25 20.30
CA LYS A 394 -3.11 11.86 19.98
C LYS A 394 -3.22 10.50 19.27
N GLN A 395 -2.10 9.86 18.96
CA GLN A 395 -2.10 8.51 18.37
C GLN A 395 -2.33 7.45 19.43
N GLY A 396 -2.93 6.32 19.03
CA GLY A 396 -2.90 5.12 19.84
C GLY A 396 -1.52 4.48 19.82
N PHE A 397 -1.22 3.68 20.83
CA PHE A 397 0.02 2.91 20.88
C PHE A 397 -0.16 1.61 21.66
N THR A 398 0.66 0.63 21.32
CA THR A 398 0.77 -0.64 22.06
C THR A 398 2.08 -0.68 22.84
N VAL A 399 2.00 -1.01 24.12
CA VAL A 399 3.15 -1.46 24.92
C VAL A 399 3.07 -2.96 25.06
N PHE A 400 4.02 -3.64 24.43
CA PHE A 400 4.05 -5.08 24.33
C PHE A 400 5.14 -5.63 25.24
N PHE A 401 4.74 -6.14 26.41
CA PHE A 401 5.65 -6.78 27.35
C PHE A 401 5.91 -8.23 26.91
N THR A 402 7.18 -8.65 26.97
CA THR A 402 7.62 -10.04 26.74
C THR A 402 8.59 -10.46 27.85
N GLY A 403 8.62 -11.75 28.18
CA GLY A 403 9.45 -12.26 29.27
C GLY A 403 8.95 -13.58 29.82
N LEU A 404 9.79 -14.25 30.63
CA LEU A 404 9.48 -15.54 31.25
C LEU A 404 8.21 -15.52 32.13
N PRO A 405 7.52 -16.65 32.32
CA PRO A 405 6.46 -16.76 33.33
C PRO A 405 6.93 -16.21 34.70
N SER A 406 6.05 -15.59 35.48
CA SER A 406 6.42 -14.99 36.78
C SER A 406 7.50 -13.88 36.76
N SER A 407 7.89 -13.37 35.59
CA SER A 407 8.90 -12.30 35.48
C SER A 407 8.44 -10.92 35.95
N GLY A 408 7.14 -10.71 36.19
CA GLY A 408 6.56 -9.44 36.66
C GLY A 408 5.76 -8.66 35.61
N LYS A 409 5.64 -9.16 34.37
CA LYS A 409 4.90 -8.50 33.25
C LYS A 409 3.51 -8.00 33.65
N SER A 410 2.65 -8.88 34.16
CA SER A 410 1.27 -8.52 34.49
C SER A 410 1.21 -7.48 35.61
N THR A 411 2.14 -7.50 36.57
CA THR A 411 2.23 -6.47 37.62
C THR A 411 2.60 -5.11 37.03
N ILE A 412 3.65 -5.05 36.21
CA ILE A 412 4.08 -3.82 35.53
C ILE A 412 2.96 -3.27 34.64
N ALA A 413 2.30 -4.14 33.86
CA ALA A 413 1.20 -3.74 32.99
C ALA A 413 -0.01 -3.17 33.77
N ASN A 414 -0.33 -3.72 34.95
CA ASN A 414 -1.39 -3.18 35.81
C ASN A 414 -1.01 -1.82 36.42
N VAL A 415 0.20 -1.66 36.94
CA VAL A 415 0.69 -0.37 37.47
C VAL A 415 0.69 0.69 36.35
N MET A 416 1.11 0.31 35.15
CA MET A 416 1.08 1.17 33.98
C MET A 416 -0.35 1.55 33.57
N MET A 417 -1.29 0.61 33.59
CA MET A 417 -2.70 0.87 33.31
C MET A 417 -3.25 1.95 34.25
N VAL A 418 -2.99 1.83 35.57
CA VAL A 418 -3.42 2.83 36.56
C VAL A 418 -2.83 4.20 36.23
N LYS A 419 -1.51 4.31 36.03
CA LYS A 419 -0.87 5.60 35.73
C LYS A 419 -1.39 6.25 34.45
N LEU A 420 -1.65 5.45 33.40
CA LEU A 420 -2.19 5.98 32.14
C LEU A 420 -3.66 6.42 32.30
N LEU A 421 -4.46 5.71 33.09
CA LEU A 421 -5.82 6.12 33.41
C LEU A 421 -5.86 7.39 34.27
N GLU A 422 -4.93 7.55 35.21
CA GLU A 422 -4.75 8.78 36.00
C GLU A 422 -4.40 9.98 35.11
N SER A 423 -3.52 9.79 34.12
CA SER A 423 -3.15 10.83 33.15
C SER A 423 -4.27 11.19 32.18
N GLY A 424 -5.21 10.28 31.91
CA GLY A 424 -6.34 10.49 31.00
C GLY A 424 -5.96 10.58 29.51
N GLY A 425 -6.85 11.20 28.72
CA GLY A 425 -6.64 11.50 27.30
C GLY A 425 -6.97 10.36 26.31
N ARG A 426 -6.71 9.09 26.65
CA ARG A 426 -7.00 7.94 25.78
C ARG A 426 -7.54 6.74 26.56
N PRO A 427 -8.44 5.92 25.98
CA PRO A 427 -8.87 4.67 26.59
C PRO A 427 -7.70 3.68 26.67
N VAL A 428 -7.59 2.97 27.80
CA VAL A 428 -6.53 1.99 28.06
C VAL A 428 -7.14 0.59 28.16
N THR A 429 -6.61 -0.36 27.39
CA THR A 429 -7.04 -1.77 27.37
C THR A 429 -5.88 -2.66 27.78
N LEU A 430 -6.07 -3.48 28.82
CA LEU A 430 -5.13 -4.49 29.26
C LEU A 430 -5.43 -5.85 28.62
N LEU A 431 -4.49 -6.36 27.84
CA LEU A 431 -4.50 -7.69 27.22
C LEU A 431 -3.49 -8.59 27.96
N ASP A 432 -3.85 -8.97 29.19
CA ASP A 432 -3.07 -9.91 30.01
C ASP A 432 -3.26 -11.36 29.54
N GLY A 433 -2.24 -12.20 29.72
CA GLY A 433 -2.22 -13.57 29.21
C GLY A 433 -3.39 -14.44 29.72
N ASP A 434 -3.78 -14.29 30.98
CA ASP A 434 -4.89 -15.04 31.56
C ASP A 434 -6.25 -14.54 31.01
N LEU A 435 -6.41 -13.22 30.82
CA LEU A 435 -7.62 -12.62 30.24
C LEU A 435 -7.80 -13.00 28.77
N VAL A 436 -6.71 -12.95 27.99
CA VAL A 436 -6.71 -13.34 26.58
C VAL A 436 -7.04 -14.83 26.46
N ARG A 437 -6.39 -15.70 27.24
CA ARG A 437 -6.69 -17.14 27.20
C ARG A 437 -8.14 -17.45 27.53
N LYS A 438 -8.74 -16.70 28.47
CA LYS A 438 -10.15 -16.88 28.81
C LYS A 438 -11.12 -16.47 27.70
N ASN A 439 -10.85 -15.34 27.03
CA ASN A 439 -11.84 -14.72 26.14
C ASN A 439 -11.58 -14.96 24.64
N LEU A 440 -10.32 -15.16 24.25
CA LEU A 440 -9.90 -15.18 22.85
C LEU A 440 -9.18 -16.46 22.45
N SER A 441 -8.83 -17.34 23.37
CA SER A 441 -7.92 -18.47 23.11
C SER A 441 -8.14 -19.65 24.07
N SER A 442 -9.38 -19.87 24.51
CA SER A 442 -9.71 -20.93 25.48
C SER A 442 -9.52 -22.34 24.92
N GLU A 443 -9.57 -22.46 23.60
CA GLU A 443 -9.39 -23.70 22.85
C GLU A 443 -7.91 -24.02 22.53
N LEU A 444 -7.02 -23.04 22.69
CA LEU A 444 -5.60 -23.18 22.32
C LEU A 444 -4.81 -23.89 23.42
N THR A 445 -4.03 -24.90 23.01
CA THR A 445 -3.10 -25.62 23.88
C THR A 445 -1.79 -24.84 24.08
N PHE A 446 -0.70 -25.53 24.42
CA PHE A 446 0.62 -24.92 24.65
C PHE A 446 1.65 -25.26 23.56
N SER A 447 1.24 -25.90 22.46
CA SER A 447 2.13 -26.16 21.32
C SER A 447 2.66 -24.86 20.74
N LYS A 448 3.77 -24.94 19.99
CA LYS A 448 4.37 -23.79 19.31
C LYS A 448 3.34 -23.06 18.44
N GLU A 449 2.62 -23.80 17.60
CA GLU A 449 1.62 -23.25 16.65
C GLU A 449 0.50 -22.52 17.39
N HIS A 450 0.01 -23.09 18.48
CA HIS A 450 -1.04 -22.48 19.30
C HIS A 450 -0.54 -21.27 20.09
N ARG A 451 0.72 -21.24 20.51
CA ARG A 451 1.33 -20.04 21.09
C ARG A 451 1.44 -18.93 20.07
N ASP A 452 1.94 -19.23 18.88
CA ASP A 452 2.06 -18.27 17.78
C ASP A 452 0.69 -17.68 17.43
N LEU A 453 -0.33 -18.54 17.25
CA LEU A 453 -1.70 -18.10 16.99
C LEU A 453 -2.27 -17.23 18.12
N ASN A 454 -2.02 -17.58 19.38
CA ASN A 454 -2.44 -16.75 20.52
C ASN A 454 -1.78 -15.36 20.48
N ILE A 455 -0.48 -15.27 20.16
CA ILE A 455 0.22 -13.98 20.04
C ILE A 455 -0.31 -13.18 18.84
N GLN A 456 -0.57 -13.83 17.70
CA GLN A 456 -1.17 -13.20 16.53
C GLN A 456 -2.56 -12.62 16.85
N ARG A 457 -3.40 -13.34 17.60
CA ARG A 457 -4.71 -12.85 18.07
C ARG A 457 -4.57 -11.64 18.99
N ILE A 458 -3.62 -11.64 19.92
CA ILE A 458 -3.31 -10.47 20.76
C ILE A 458 -2.89 -9.29 19.87
N GLY A 459 -2.00 -9.54 18.92
CA GLY A 459 -1.51 -8.52 17.99
C GLY A 459 -2.62 -7.88 17.17
N PHE A 460 -3.55 -8.68 16.66
CA PHE A 460 -4.72 -8.20 15.91
C PHE A 460 -5.64 -7.31 16.76
N VAL A 461 -5.96 -7.74 17.98
CA VAL A 461 -6.80 -6.92 18.88
C VAL A 461 -6.07 -5.63 19.27
N ALA A 462 -4.77 -5.72 19.57
CA ALA A 462 -3.95 -4.56 19.89
C ALA A 462 -3.80 -3.58 18.71
N SER A 463 -3.74 -4.07 17.47
CA SER A 463 -3.69 -3.21 16.28
C SER A 463 -4.98 -2.44 16.09
N GLU A 464 -6.16 -3.07 16.26
CA GLU A 464 -7.44 -2.36 16.15
C GLU A 464 -7.63 -1.35 17.29
N ILE A 465 -7.17 -1.64 18.51
CA ILE A 465 -7.17 -0.65 19.62
C ILE A 465 -6.28 0.55 19.28
N THR A 466 -5.05 0.27 18.82
CA THR A 466 -4.05 1.29 18.47
C THR A 466 -4.55 2.19 17.32
N LYS A 467 -5.11 1.58 16.28
CA LYS A 467 -5.70 2.26 15.12
C LYS A 467 -6.81 3.24 15.50
N ASN A 468 -7.59 2.93 16.54
CA ASN A 468 -8.67 3.78 17.04
C ASN A 468 -8.24 4.76 18.14
N GLY A 469 -6.93 5.06 18.24
CA GLY A 469 -6.42 6.04 19.21
C GLY A 469 -6.31 5.53 20.65
N GLY A 470 -6.56 4.24 20.89
CA GLY A 470 -6.47 3.64 22.22
C GLY A 470 -5.06 3.21 22.59
N ILE A 471 -4.86 2.92 23.88
CA ILE A 471 -3.62 2.35 24.41
C ILE A 471 -3.83 0.87 24.71
N ALA A 472 -3.06 -0.01 24.05
CA ALA A 472 -3.06 -1.44 24.34
C ALA A 472 -1.84 -1.82 25.20
N LEU A 473 -2.09 -2.44 26.35
CA LEU A 473 -1.04 -3.01 27.20
C LEU A 473 -1.08 -4.53 27.10
N CYS A 474 -0.11 -5.13 26.42
CA CYS A 474 -0.07 -6.57 26.17
C CYS A 474 0.96 -7.21 27.09
N ALA A 475 0.58 -8.22 27.88
CA ALA A 475 1.50 -8.93 28.79
C ALA A 475 1.67 -10.44 28.51
N PRO A 476 1.80 -10.91 27.25
CA PRO A 476 2.03 -12.32 26.97
C PRO A 476 3.49 -12.75 27.25
N ILE A 477 3.75 -14.06 27.17
CA ILE A 477 5.12 -14.59 27.19
C ILE A 477 5.85 -14.28 25.88
N ALA A 478 5.16 -14.43 24.73
CA ALA A 478 5.69 -14.22 23.38
C ALA A 478 7.11 -14.79 23.15
N PRO A 479 7.29 -16.11 23.27
CA PRO A 479 8.61 -16.73 23.36
C PRO A 479 9.42 -16.69 22.06
N TYR A 480 8.79 -16.56 20.90
CA TYR A 480 9.45 -16.62 19.60
C TYR A 480 9.60 -15.24 18.96
N ASP A 481 10.74 -14.99 18.32
CA ASP A 481 11.09 -13.70 17.72
C ASP A 481 10.26 -13.39 16.48
N SER A 482 10.01 -14.40 15.65
CA SER A 482 9.25 -14.26 14.41
C SER A 482 7.86 -13.66 14.64
N VAL A 483 7.12 -14.17 15.63
CA VAL A 483 5.76 -13.70 15.91
C VAL A 483 5.75 -12.31 16.56
N ARG A 484 6.75 -11.97 17.39
CA ARG A 484 6.90 -10.60 17.91
C ARG A 484 7.12 -9.60 16.79
N LYS A 485 7.91 -9.95 15.77
CA LYS A 485 8.14 -9.13 14.59
C LYS A 485 6.88 -8.98 13.73
N GLN A 486 6.12 -10.05 13.53
CA GLN A 486 4.82 -9.99 12.85
C GLN A 486 3.85 -9.03 13.55
N VAL A 487 3.71 -9.13 14.88
CA VAL A 487 2.86 -8.22 15.67
C VAL A 487 3.36 -6.78 15.61
N ARG A 488 4.68 -6.56 15.72
CA ARG A 488 5.30 -5.24 15.55
C ARG A 488 4.95 -4.63 14.20
N GLN A 489 5.08 -5.39 13.11
CA GLN A 489 4.78 -4.94 11.75
C GLN A 489 3.30 -4.60 11.59
N LEU A 490 2.41 -5.45 12.10
CA LEU A 490 0.97 -5.23 12.06
C LEU A 490 0.57 -3.93 12.77
N ILE A 491 1.08 -3.68 13.98
CA ILE A 491 0.71 -2.51 14.79
C ILE A 491 1.34 -1.22 14.23
N LYS A 492 2.60 -1.26 13.80
CA LYS A 492 3.29 -0.08 13.23
C LYS A 492 2.64 0.48 11.96
N SER A 493 1.79 -0.31 11.29
CA SER A 493 0.97 0.18 10.18
C SER A 493 -0.08 1.21 10.60
N SER A 494 -0.49 1.20 11.88
CA SER A 494 -1.66 1.94 12.38
C SER A 494 -1.36 2.82 13.61
N GLY A 495 -0.20 2.70 14.24
CA GLY A 495 0.22 3.57 15.35
C GLY A 495 1.51 3.11 16.03
N GLY A 496 1.69 3.49 17.30
CA GLY A 496 2.91 3.20 18.05
C GLY A 496 3.03 1.75 18.53
N PHE A 497 4.25 1.22 18.55
CA PHE A 497 4.56 -0.09 19.14
C PHE A 497 5.87 -0.01 19.91
N ILE A 498 5.83 -0.36 21.20
CA ILE A 498 6.98 -0.39 22.11
C ILE A 498 7.12 -1.82 22.66
N LEU A 499 8.22 -2.50 22.32
CA LEU A 499 8.57 -3.80 22.86
C LEU A 499 9.35 -3.63 24.16
N VAL A 500 8.78 -4.12 25.26
CA VAL A 500 9.39 -4.08 26.58
C VAL A 500 9.79 -5.49 27.01
N HIS A 501 11.09 -5.76 27.07
CA HIS A 501 11.62 -7.02 27.57
C HIS A 501 11.70 -6.98 29.10
N VAL A 502 10.90 -7.79 29.79
CA VAL A 502 11.01 -8.00 31.23
C VAL A 502 12.02 -9.12 31.47
N SER A 503 13.30 -8.74 31.54
CA SER A 503 14.49 -9.60 31.49
C SER A 503 14.85 -10.23 32.85
N THR A 504 13.84 -10.54 33.67
CA THR A 504 14.03 -11.17 34.97
C THR A 504 14.61 -12.57 34.81
N PRO A 505 15.73 -12.92 35.48
CA PRO A 505 16.35 -14.24 35.38
C PRO A 505 15.40 -15.39 35.74
N VAL A 506 15.60 -16.55 35.13
CA VAL A 506 14.72 -17.72 35.32
C VAL A 506 14.68 -18.19 36.77
N GLU A 507 15.80 -18.10 37.49
CA GLU A 507 15.92 -18.50 38.89
C GLU A 507 15.01 -17.64 39.78
N VAL A 508 14.93 -16.35 39.49
CA VAL A 508 14.08 -15.41 40.22
C VAL A 508 12.61 -15.61 39.85
N CYS A 509 12.33 -15.90 38.57
CA CYS A 509 10.99 -16.25 38.11
C CYS A 509 10.47 -17.52 38.80
N GLU A 510 11.32 -18.55 38.93
CA GLU A 510 11.03 -19.81 39.60
C GLU A 510 10.79 -19.61 41.10
N GLN A 511 11.59 -18.77 41.76
CA GLN A 511 11.38 -18.39 43.18
C GLN A 511 10.05 -17.66 43.41
N ARG A 512 9.58 -16.86 42.44
CA ARG A 512 8.35 -16.07 42.53
C ARG A 512 7.09 -16.85 42.10
N ASP A 513 7.23 -18.09 41.67
CA ASP A 513 6.14 -18.88 41.12
C ASP A 513 5.14 -19.36 42.19
N ARG A 514 4.08 -18.58 42.37
CA ARG A 514 2.98 -18.92 43.28
C ARG A 514 2.07 -20.04 42.77
N LYS A 515 2.07 -20.31 41.45
CA LYS A 515 1.21 -21.33 40.82
C LYS A 515 1.88 -22.71 40.76
N GLY A 516 3.17 -22.80 41.12
CA GLY A 516 3.97 -24.03 41.13
C GLY A 516 4.14 -24.65 39.74
N LEU A 517 4.01 -23.85 38.68
CA LEU A 517 4.15 -24.26 37.30
C LEU A 517 5.59 -24.65 36.94
N TYR A 518 6.59 -23.93 37.45
CA TYR A 518 8.01 -24.26 37.26
C TYR A 518 8.36 -25.61 37.90
N ALA A 519 7.92 -25.85 39.14
CA ALA A 519 8.11 -27.14 39.81
C ALA A 519 7.45 -28.29 39.04
N LYS A 520 6.22 -28.09 38.53
CA LYS A 520 5.53 -29.07 37.68
C LYS A 520 6.24 -29.30 36.34
N ALA A 521 6.82 -28.27 35.74
CA ALA A 521 7.61 -28.38 34.52
C ALA A 521 8.91 -29.15 34.75
N ARG A 522 9.66 -28.84 35.82
CA ARG A 522 10.88 -29.57 36.23
C ARG A 522 10.59 -31.05 36.52
N ALA A 523 9.42 -31.36 37.07
CA ALA A 523 8.96 -32.72 37.32
C ALA A 523 8.44 -33.45 36.06
N GLY A 524 8.46 -32.82 34.88
CA GLY A 524 7.99 -33.41 33.61
C GLY A 524 6.46 -33.52 33.48
N ILE A 525 5.70 -32.93 34.41
CA ILE A 525 4.22 -32.94 34.39
C ILE A 525 3.71 -31.98 33.31
N ILE A 526 4.36 -30.82 33.16
CA ILE A 526 4.13 -29.90 32.04
C ILE A 526 5.22 -30.13 31.01
N LYS A 527 4.87 -30.79 29.91
CA LYS A 527 5.85 -31.23 28.89
C LYS A 527 6.50 -30.06 28.15
N GLU A 528 5.72 -29.02 27.86
CA GLU A 528 6.12 -27.87 27.04
C GLU A 528 5.97 -26.59 27.89
N PHE A 529 7.04 -26.21 28.61
CA PHE A 529 7.06 -25.03 29.48
C PHE A 529 8.20 -24.10 29.11
N THR A 530 7.87 -22.84 28.80
CA THR A 530 8.82 -21.82 28.35
C THR A 530 9.89 -21.54 29.40
N GLY A 531 11.16 -21.57 28.98
CA GLY A 531 12.33 -21.34 29.83
C GLY A 531 12.84 -22.59 30.54
N ILE A 532 12.16 -23.74 30.41
CA ILE A 532 12.59 -25.04 30.95
C ILE A 532 12.74 -26.07 29.81
N SER A 533 11.63 -26.45 29.18
CA SER A 533 11.61 -27.44 28.10
C SER A 533 11.35 -26.83 26.72
N ASP A 534 10.71 -25.65 26.66
CA ASP A 534 10.62 -24.83 25.44
C ASP A 534 11.52 -23.60 25.51
N PRO A 535 12.10 -23.17 24.38
CA PRO A 535 12.96 -22.00 24.35
C PRO A 535 12.18 -20.69 24.59
N TYR A 536 12.88 -19.72 25.18
CA TYR A 536 12.52 -18.31 25.15
C TYR A 536 13.60 -17.59 24.35
N GLU A 537 13.25 -17.12 23.15
CA GLU A 537 14.15 -16.37 22.29
C GLU A 537 14.22 -14.92 22.78
N GLU A 538 15.28 -14.57 23.49
CA GLU A 538 15.45 -13.22 24.04
C GLU A 538 15.40 -12.15 22.91
N PRO A 539 14.60 -11.08 23.08
CA PRO A 539 14.47 -10.04 22.07
C PRO A 539 15.74 -9.19 21.99
N LYS A 540 16.37 -9.16 20.81
CA LYS A 540 17.55 -8.35 20.52
C LYS A 540 17.22 -6.91 20.10
N ASP A 541 15.94 -6.65 19.79
CA ASP A 541 15.40 -5.40 19.25
C ASP A 541 14.35 -4.77 20.17
N ALA A 542 14.39 -5.10 21.47
CA ALA A 542 13.52 -4.49 22.47
C ALA A 542 13.82 -2.98 22.60
N ASP A 543 12.77 -2.16 22.67
CA ASP A 543 12.90 -0.71 22.86
C ASP A 543 13.32 -0.38 24.29
N LEU A 544 12.96 -1.25 25.25
CA LEU A 544 13.36 -1.21 26.65
C LEU A 544 13.61 -2.62 27.20
N ALA A 545 14.60 -2.76 28.07
CA ALA A 545 14.80 -3.95 28.90
C ALA A 545 14.67 -3.57 30.39
N LEU A 546 13.85 -4.32 31.13
CA LEU A 546 13.52 -4.08 32.53
C LEU A 546 13.92 -5.28 33.37
N ASP A 547 14.86 -5.08 34.29
CA ASP A 547 15.27 -6.07 35.27
C ASP A 547 14.52 -5.87 36.60
N THR A 548 13.61 -6.79 36.92
CA THR A 548 12.79 -6.72 38.14
C THR A 548 13.46 -7.35 39.36
N THR A 549 14.74 -7.72 39.29
CA THR A 549 15.52 -8.17 40.45
C THR A 549 15.92 -7.02 41.36
N SER A 550 16.25 -5.87 40.75
CA SER A 550 16.77 -4.68 41.41
C SER A 550 15.83 -3.49 41.37
N SER A 551 14.77 -3.55 40.54
CA SER A 551 13.78 -2.48 40.36
C SER A 551 12.40 -2.90 40.83
N SER A 552 11.71 -1.99 41.52
CA SER A 552 10.29 -2.08 41.83
C SER A 552 9.42 -1.99 40.56
N PRO A 553 8.17 -2.51 40.59
CA PRO A 553 7.23 -2.30 39.50
C PRO A 553 7.03 -0.81 39.13
N GLU A 554 7.03 0.08 40.12
CA GLU A 554 6.88 1.52 39.94
C GLU A 554 8.06 2.14 39.19
N GLU A 555 9.29 1.78 39.53
CA GLU A 555 10.50 2.23 38.81
C GLU A 555 10.51 1.71 37.37
N CYS A 556 10.15 0.44 37.17
CA CYS A 556 9.99 -0.17 35.85
C CYS A 556 8.97 0.60 34.99
N VAL A 557 7.79 0.92 35.54
CA VAL A 557 6.78 1.69 34.82
C VAL A 557 7.24 3.11 34.54
N GLN A 558 7.96 3.75 35.47
CA GLN A 558 8.51 5.09 35.24
C GLN A 558 9.49 5.12 34.06
N ALA A 559 10.33 4.09 33.91
CA ALA A 559 11.21 3.95 32.75
C ALA A 559 10.42 3.85 31.43
N VAL A 560 9.30 3.10 31.42
CA VAL A 560 8.42 3.01 30.25
C VAL A 560 7.74 4.35 29.96
N ILE A 561 7.27 5.08 30.98
CA ILE A 561 6.67 6.40 30.81
C ILE A 561 7.66 7.40 30.22
N LEU A 562 8.90 7.46 30.74
CA LEU A 562 9.94 8.34 30.21
C LEU A 562 10.29 8.02 28.75
N HIS A 563 10.27 6.74 28.38
CA HIS A 563 10.45 6.35 26.98
C HIS A 563 9.28 6.80 26.09
N LEU A 564 8.04 6.63 26.55
CA LEU A 564 6.85 7.11 25.84
C LEU A 564 6.82 8.64 25.70
N GLU A 565 7.32 9.36 26.70
CA GLU A 565 7.52 10.81 26.66
C GLU A 565 8.58 11.20 25.64
N LYS A 566 9.74 10.54 25.65
CA LYS A 566 10.81 10.73 24.65
C LYS A 566 10.30 10.50 23.22
N GLU A 567 9.48 9.48 23.03
CA GLU A 567 8.85 9.18 21.74
C GLU A 567 7.69 10.13 21.39
N GLY A 568 7.24 10.98 22.32
CA GLY A 568 6.17 11.96 22.10
C GLY A 568 4.75 11.39 22.13
N TYR A 569 4.57 10.15 22.61
CA TYR A 569 3.24 9.57 22.83
C TYR A 569 2.59 10.11 24.11
N ILE A 570 3.39 10.52 25.09
CA ILE A 570 2.96 11.21 26.32
C ILE A 570 3.64 12.57 26.33
N GLY A 571 2.96 13.60 26.80
CA GLY A 571 3.50 14.95 26.89
C GLY A 571 2.73 15.77 27.92
N PRO A 572 2.95 17.10 27.95
CA PRO A 572 2.18 18.00 28.80
C PRO A 572 0.68 17.77 28.60
N ILE A 573 -0.07 17.79 29.70
CA ILE A 573 -1.52 17.73 29.66
C ILE A 573 -1.99 19.11 29.18
N ASP A 574 -2.56 19.17 27.97
CA ASP A 574 -3.22 20.37 27.42
C ASP A 574 -4.57 20.64 28.09
#